data_AF-A0A2D6MV83-F1
#
_entry.id   AF-A0A2D6MV83-F1
#
_cell.length_a   1.000
_cell.length_b   1.000
_cell.length_c   1.000
_cell.angle_alpha   90.00
_cell.angle_beta   90.00
_cell.angle_gamma   90.00
#
_symmetry.space_group_name_H-M   'P 1'
#
loop_
_entity.id
_entity.type
_entity.pdbx_description
1 polymer ?
#
loop_
_entity_poly.entity_id
_entity_poly.type
_entity_poly.pdbx_seq_one_letter_code
_entity_poly.pdbx_strand_id
1 'polypeptide(L)'
;MGRYTQISAYITPQTREALEQYAEAHGVKKGHLIETALLHHLQALRELPQDVIIPPRIVVSAETGEWLFDLIEEPPEPNAAMQALFAEGEKTSA
;
A
#
# COMPACT_ATOMS: atom_id res chain seq x y z
N MET A 1 -18.10 8.81 -34.72
CA MET A 1 -17.18 8.71 -33.58
C MET A 1 -17.21 7.28 -33.06
N GLY A 2 -16.06 6.60 -33.00
CA GLY A 2 -16.00 5.19 -32.61
C GLY A 2 -16.31 4.99 -31.12
N ARG A 3 -17.17 4.02 -30.80
CA ARG A 3 -17.54 3.66 -29.42
C ARG A 3 -16.42 2.98 -28.63
N TYR A 4 -15.38 2.50 -29.31
CA TYR A 4 -14.25 1.77 -28.73
C TYR A 4 -12.97 2.04 -29.52
N THR A 5 -11.83 1.99 -28.83
CA THR A 5 -10.48 2.06 -29.43
C THR A 5 -9.75 0.75 -29.16
N GLN A 6 -9.16 0.15 -30.19
CA GLN A 6 -8.39 -1.08 -30.06
C GLN A 6 -6.98 -0.76 -29.54
N ILE A 7 -6.52 -1.54 -28.56
CA ILE A 7 -5.14 -1.52 -28.08
C ILE A 7 -4.50 -2.89 -28.36
N SER A 8 -3.21 -2.90 -28.66
CA SER A 8 -2.41 -4.12 -28.85
C SER A 8 -1.21 -4.08 -27.92
N ALA A 9 -1.00 -5.15 -27.16
CA ALA A 9 0.15 -5.32 -26.28
C ALA A 9 0.59 -6.78 -26.26
N TYR A 10 1.90 -7.00 -26.12
CA TYR A 10 2.44 -8.32 -25.85
C TYR A 10 2.32 -8.61 -24.35
N ILE A 11 1.79 -9.78 -24.02
CA ILE A 11 1.71 -10.28 -22.64
C ILE A 11 2.37 -11.65 -22.58
N THR A 12 2.80 -12.05 -21.38
CA THR A 12 3.34 -13.39 -21.17
C THR A 12 2.22 -14.44 -21.25
N PRO A 13 2.52 -15.70 -21.59
CA PRO A 13 1.56 -16.79 -21.58
C PRO A 13 0.86 -16.96 -20.21
N GLN A 14 1.61 -16.79 -19.12
CA GLN A 14 1.09 -16.89 -17.75
C GLN A 14 0.03 -15.82 -17.47
N THR A 15 0.27 -14.57 -17.90
CA THR A 15 -0.71 -13.48 -17.75
C THR A 15 -1.96 -13.73 -18.59
N ARG A 16 -1.79 -14.28 -19.81
CA ARG A 16 -2.93 -14.68 -20.66
C ARG A 16 -3.79 -15.71 -19.94
N GLU A 17 -3.18 -16.74 -19.38
CA GLU A 17 -3.89 -17.81 -18.67
C GLU A 17 -4.65 -17.27 -17.44
N ALA A 18 -3.99 -16.45 -16.62
CA ALA A 18 -4.63 -15.81 -15.46
C ALA A 18 -5.84 -14.94 -15.85
N LEU A 19 -5.73 -14.19 -16.96
CA LEU A 19 -6.83 -13.39 -17.50
C LEU A 19 -8.01 -14.27 -17.92
N GLU A 20 -7.73 -15.40 -18.57
CA GLU A 20 -8.75 -16.36 -19.03
C GLU A 20 -9.49 -17.00 -17.86
N GLN A 21 -8.75 -17.52 -16.88
CA GLN A 21 -9.33 -18.14 -15.68
C GLN A 21 -10.21 -17.17 -14.90
N TYR A 22 -9.77 -15.92 -14.71
CA TYR A 22 -10.56 -14.91 -14.01
C TYR A 22 -11.84 -14.55 -14.80
N ALA A 23 -11.72 -14.36 -16.11
CA ALA A 23 -12.86 -14.04 -16.96
C ALA A 23 -13.92 -15.14 -16.93
N GLU A 24 -13.50 -16.40 -16.96
CA GLU A 24 -14.38 -17.57 -16.87
C GLU A 24 -15.02 -17.71 -15.49
N ALA A 25 -14.22 -17.64 -14.42
CA ALA A 25 -14.70 -17.80 -13.04
C ALA A 25 -15.75 -16.74 -12.63
N HIS A 26 -15.62 -15.52 -13.14
CA HIS A 26 -16.49 -14.40 -12.80
C HIS A 26 -17.50 -14.04 -13.90
N GLY A 27 -17.52 -14.76 -15.02
CA GLY A 27 -18.44 -14.50 -16.14
C GLY A 27 -18.26 -13.13 -16.79
N VAL A 28 -17.06 -12.55 -16.72
CA VAL A 28 -16.77 -11.21 -17.24
C VAL A 28 -16.07 -11.27 -18.60
N LYS A 29 -16.34 -10.29 -19.47
CA LYS A 29 -15.66 -10.21 -20.77
C LYS A 29 -14.21 -9.78 -20.57
N LYS A 30 -13.28 -10.43 -21.27
CA LYS A 30 -11.84 -10.08 -21.26
C LYS A 30 -11.58 -8.59 -21.54
N GLY A 31 -12.27 -8.01 -22.51
CA GLY A 31 -12.15 -6.58 -22.81
C GLY A 31 -12.60 -5.67 -21.66
N HIS A 32 -13.68 -6.02 -20.97
CA HIS A 32 -14.16 -5.28 -19.80
C HIS A 32 -13.20 -5.41 -18.62
N LEU A 33 -12.63 -6.59 -18.41
CA LEU A 33 -11.61 -6.83 -17.39
C LEU A 33 -10.34 -6.00 -17.64
N ILE A 34 -9.86 -5.97 -18.89
CA ILE A 34 -8.70 -5.16 -19.28
C ILE A 34 -8.98 -3.67 -19.08
N GLU A 35 -10.14 -3.19 -19.53
CA GLU A 35 -10.53 -1.78 -19.38
C GLU A 35 -10.63 -1.38 -17.91
N THR A 36 -11.27 -2.20 -17.07
CA THR A 36 -11.40 -1.96 -15.64
C THR A 36 -10.04 -1.94 -14.94
N ALA A 37 -9.16 -2.91 -15.26
CA ALA A 37 -7.82 -2.96 -14.70
C ALA A 37 -6.98 -1.73 -15.08
N LEU A 38 -7.05 -1.29 -16.34
CA LEU A 38 -6.38 -0.08 -16.81
C LEU A 38 -6.92 1.18 -16.11
N LEU A 39 -8.25 1.30 -15.96
CA LEU A 39 -8.88 2.43 -15.27
C LEU A 39 -8.46 2.49 -13.81
N HIS A 40 -8.50 1.36 -13.09
CA HIS A 40 -8.06 1.30 -11.70
C HIS A 40 -6.59 1.67 -11.54
N HIS A 41 -5.72 1.18 -12.43
CA HIS A 41 -4.29 1.52 -12.39
C HIS A 41 -4.05 3.01 -12.64
N LEU A 42 -4.69 3.59 -13.66
CA LEU A 42 -4.55 5.01 -13.99
C LEU A 42 -5.17 5.92 -12.91
N GLN A 43 -6.23 5.47 -12.24
CA GLN A 43 -6.83 6.19 -11.11
C GLN A 43 -5.89 6.19 -9.91
N ALA A 44 -5.30 5.05 -9.55
CA ALA A 44 -4.34 4.96 -8.46
C ALA A 44 -3.14 5.90 -8.67
N LEU A 45 -2.64 6.03 -9.90
CA LEU A 45 -1.55 6.97 -10.24
C LEU A 45 -1.95 8.45 -10.09
N ARG A 46 -3.23 8.78 -10.26
CA ARG A 46 -3.74 10.15 -10.07
C ARG A 46 -3.97 10.49 -8.60
N GLU A 47 -4.44 9.53 -7.82
CA GLU A 47 -4.71 9.70 -6.39
C GLU A 47 -3.43 9.70 -5.55
N LEU A 48 -2.41 8.94 -5.97
CA LEU A 48 -1.12 8.83 -5.32
C LEU A 48 0.00 9.19 -6.30
N PRO A 49 0.29 10.49 -6.51
CA PRO A 49 1.45 10.87 -7.31
C PRO A 49 2.69 10.22 -6.69
N GLN A 50 3.50 9.52 -7.49
CA GLN A 50 4.72 8.86 -7.02
C GLN A 50 5.71 9.85 -6.37
N ASP A 51 5.49 11.13 -6.61
CA ASP A 51 6.29 12.26 -6.11
C ASP A 51 5.84 12.73 -4.70
N VAL A 52 4.71 12.23 -4.17
CA VAL A 52 4.07 12.76 -2.94
C VAL A 52 4.23 11.84 -1.72
N ILE A 53 4.51 10.55 -1.90
CA ILE A 53 4.85 9.67 -0.77
C ILE A 53 6.37 9.53 -0.70
N ILE A 54 7.02 10.49 -0.06
CA ILE A 54 8.36 10.31 0.50
C ILE A 54 8.14 9.70 1.89
N PRO A 55 8.46 8.41 2.13
CA PRO A 55 8.41 7.87 3.48
C PRO A 55 9.33 8.73 4.35
N PRO A 56 8.87 9.20 5.53
CA PRO A 56 9.75 9.92 6.43
C PRO A 56 10.93 9.00 6.78
N ARG A 57 12.13 9.37 6.33
CA ARG A 57 13.37 8.66 6.66
C ARG A 57 14.02 9.35 7.84
N ILE A 58 14.19 8.61 8.93
CA ILE A 58 15.01 9.04 10.06
C ILE A 58 16.41 8.48 9.81
N VAL A 59 17.37 9.36 9.53
CA VAL A 59 18.78 8.99 9.37
C VAL A 59 19.49 9.23 10.69
N VAL A 60 20.12 8.19 11.22
CA VAL A 60 20.86 8.23 12.50
C VAL A 60 22.30 7.81 12.28
N SER A 61 23.17 8.07 13.27
CA SER A 61 24.53 7.51 13.28
C SER A 61 24.48 5.99 13.51
N ALA A 62 25.57 5.29 13.22
CA ALA A 62 25.66 3.86 13.48
C ALA A 62 25.44 3.52 14.96
N GLU A 63 26.08 4.26 15.87
CA GLU A 63 25.93 4.12 17.32
C GLU A 63 24.47 4.29 17.78
N THR A 64 23.78 5.32 17.29
CA THR A 64 22.36 5.52 17.62
C THR A 64 21.48 4.44 17.01
N GLY A 65 21.86 3.89 15.85
CA GLY A 65 21.16 2.78 15.22
C GLY A 65 21.23 1.49 16.04
N GLU A 66 22.40 1.16 16.57
CA GLU A 66 22.59 0.01 17.48
C GLU A 66 21.76 0.19 18.75
N TRP A 67 21.85 1.35 19.39
CA TRP A 67 21.04 1.67 20.57
C TRP A 67 19.52 1.56 20.31
N LEU A 68 19.05 2.01 19.14
CA LEU A 68 17.64 1.90 18.77
C LEU A 68 17.22 0.44 18.55
N PHE A 69 18.11 -0.38 17.99
CA PHE A 69 17.87 -1.80 17.77
C PHE A 69 17.65 -2.53 19.09
N ASP A 70 18.52 -2.29 20.07
CA ASP A 70 18.38 -2.85 21.43
C ASP A 70 17.04 -2.46 22.07
N LEU A 71 16.60 -1.21 21.90
CA LEU A 71 15.33 -0.70 22.42
C LEU A 71 14.10 -1.40 21.79
N ILE A 72 14.22 -1.86 20.54
CA ILE A 72 13.13 -2.57 19.85
C ILE A 72 13.11 -4.05 20.25
N GLU A 73 14.27 -4.68 20.39
CA GLU A 73 14.37 -6.09 20.81
C GLU A 73 13.95 -6.27 22.28
N GLU A 74 14.37 -5.37 23.17
CA GLU A 74 14.04 -5.41 24.58
C GLU A 74 13.46 -4.05 25.04
N PRO A 75 12.15 -3.83 24.80
CA PRO A 75 11.51 -2.57 25.13
C PRO A 75 11.45 -2.37 26.65
N PRO A 76 11.88 -1.20 27.18
CA PRO A 76 11.81 -0.92 28.59
C PRO A 76 10.36 -0.71 29.02
N GLU A 77 10.08 -1.02 30.29
CA GLU A 77 8.79 -0.74 30.91
C GLU A 77 8.48 0.77 30.88
N PRO A 78 7.22 1.17 30.60
CA PRO A 78 6.83 2.57 30.63
C PRO A 78 7.14 3.20 31.98
N ASN A 79 7.83 4.34 31.97
CA ASN A 79 8.13 5.05 33.21
C ASN A 79 6.88 5.69 33.84
N ALA A 80 6.98 6.11 35.10
CA ALA A 80 5.85 6.68 35.84
C ALA A 80 5.22 7.91 35.15
N ALA A 81 6.02 8.74 34.46
CA ALA A 81 5.51 9.91 33.75
C ALA A 81 4.68 9.51 32.52
N MET A 82 5.12 8.48 31.77
CA MET A 82 4.34 7.92 30.68
C MET A 82 3.05 7.29 31.19
N GLN A 83 3.11 6.48 32.25
CA GLN A 83 1.91 5.86 32.83
C GLN A 83 0.88 6.91 33.26
N ALA A 84 1.33 8.00 33.91
CA ALA A 84 0.47 9.10 34.29
C ALA A 84 -0.17 9.79 33.07
N LEU A 85 0.62 10.06 32.01
CA LEU A 85 0.13 10.67 30.78
C LEU A 85 -0.98 9.84 30.12
N PHE A 86 -0.80 8.52 30.01
CA PHE A 86 -1.79 7.64 29.40
C PHE A 86 -3.04 7.45 30.29
N ALA A 87 -2.89 7.44 31.62
CA ALA A 87 -3.99 7.38 32.57
C ALA A 87 -4.85 8.66 32.60
N GLU A 88 -4.27 9.83 32.29
CA GLU A 88 -5.02 11.10 32.13
C GLU A 88 -5.79 11.13 30.80
N GLY A 89 -5.23 10.56 29.73
CA GLY A 89 -5.88 10.44 28.42
C GLY A 89 -7.15 9.60 28.44
N GLU A 90 -7.17 8.49 29.19
CA GLU A 90 -8.37 7.64 29.34
C GLU A 90 -9.52 8.37 30.05
N LYS A 91 -9.22 9.23 31.02
CA LYS A 91 -10.24 9.97 31.79
C LYS A 91 -10.98 11.05 30.99
N THR A 92 -10.42 11.45 29.85
CA THR A 92 -11.02 12.48 28.97
C THR A 92 -11.92 11.86 27.89
N SER A 93 -11.89 10.53 27.72
CA SER A 93 -12.69 9.81 26.71
C SER A 93 -13.97 9.17 27.27
N ALA A 94 -14.36 9.45 28.52
CA ALA A 94 -15.54 8.90 29.19
C ALA A 94 -16.59 9.98 29.52
#